data_AF-A0A8T7B1C2-F1
#
_entry.id   AF-A0A8T7B1C2-F1
#
_cell.length_a   1.000
_cell.length_b   1.000
_cell.length_c   1.000
_cell.angle_alpha   90.00
_cell.angle_beta   90.00
_cell.angle_gamma   90.00
#
_symmetry.space_group_name_H-M   'P 1'
#
loop_
_entity.id
_entity.type
_entity.pdbx_description
1 polymer ?
#
loop_
_entity_poly.entity_id
_entity_poly.type
_entity_poly.pdbx_seq_one_letter_code
_entity_poly.pdbx_strand_id
1 'polypeptide(L)'
;IAACGIAQAGAGKIPFICFDLAGGANIAGSNVLVGQQGGQLDFLSTAGYSKLGVPGDQIPPIVNPNDGMNDFINFDLGLAFHSDSAFLRGILEKVSPTTMANINGAVIPARSDNDTGNNPHNPMFGIHRAGLAGSGADGELLTLIGSRSSVSGGNSMSPESMIDLTVQPTKVDRTSDVTGLVDTGRLVGLLDQADAVAVMEAMQKVSKRKMDQLDTRVTRDDVIKELVNCNYVKAADLAQRFGDPSSLNPELDTDILGPTGIFSNVEFDGTSDFRKTAAIMKLVVNGYAGAGTIEMGGYDYHTGERGTGELRDLKAGRCMGACLEYAARVGVPLMMYVFSDGSVASNGRIDDSVDGRGKGEWTGDNSSTAASFFLVYNPSGRPGLFTGDSIPAERHQQIGYMRADASTETASTPAANNVNLLVETVILNYMALHGEQGEFANVFMNHGLGNSALRDSLTAFDPIVSGTIS
;
A
#
# COMPACT_ATOMS: atom_id res chain seq x y z
N ILE A 1 13.33 -28.19 -5.50
CA ILE A 1 12.51 -27.05 -5.02
C ILE A 1 13.29 -26.26 -3.97
N ALA A 2 13.46 -26.75 -2.73
CA ALA A 2 14.21 -26.03 -1.69
C ALA A 2 15.67 -25.68 -2.05
N ALA A 3 16.42 -26.61 -2.67
CA ALA A 3 17.79 -26.36 -3.14
C ALA A 3 17.89 -25.33 -4.28
N CYS A 4 16.77 -24.98 -4.93
CA CYS A 4 16.71 -23.98 -6.00
C CYS A 4 16.16 -22.62 -5.52
N GLY A 5 15.97 -22.43 -4.21
CA GLY A 5 15.44 -21.18 -3.68
C GLY A 5 14.02 -20.84 -4.14
N ILE A 6 13.24 -21.83 -4.59
CA ILE A 6 11.83 -21.63 -4.96
C ILE A 6 11.05 -21.49 -3.66
N ALA A 7 10.86 -20.24 -3.24
CA ALA A 7 9.97 -19.88 -2.15
C ALA A 7 8.53 -19.92 -2.66
N GLN A 8 7.63 -20.56 -1.92
CA GLN A 8 6.22 -20.70 -2.32
C GLN A 8 5.43 -19.37 -2.28
N ALA A 9 6.07 -18.27 -1.85
CA ALA A 9 5.45 -16.95 -1.63
C ALA A 9 6.36 -15.76 -2.08
N GLY A 10 7.14 -15.91 -3.16
CA GLY A 10 8.04 -14.85 -3.65
C GLY A 10 9.22 -14.55 -2.72
N ALA A 11 9.63 -13.30 -2.59
CA ALA A 11 10.72 -12.88 -1.70
C ALA A 11 10.41 -13.01 -0.19
N GLY A 12 9.17 -13.36 0.17
CA GLY A 12 8.74 -13.50 1.56
C GLY A 12 8.70 -12.19 2.35
N LYS A 13 8.75 -11.04 1.67
CA LYS A 13 8.58 -9.72 2.29
C LYS A 13 7.11 -9.42 2.55
N ILE A 14 6.83 -8.49 3.46
CA ILE A 14 5.46 -8.01 3.76
C ILE A 14 4.81 -7.51 2.47
N PRO A 15 3.65 -8.05 2.05
CA PRO A 15 2.86 -7.49 0.96
C PRO A 15 2.72 -5.98 1.06
N PHE A 16 2.91 -5.28 -0.06
CA PHE A 16 2.78 -3.83 -0.13
C PHE A 16 1.77 -3.42 -1.19
N ILE A 17 0.74 -2.68 -0.78
CA ILE A 17 -0.25 -2.11 -1.69
C ILE A 17 -0.27 -0.61 -1.48
N CYS A 18 -0.26 0.18 -2.55
CA CYS A 18 -0.52 1.60 -2.45
C CYS A 18 -1.79 2.04 -3.19
N PHE A 19 -2.49 3.01 -2.61
CA PHE A 19 -3.64 3.69 -3.20
C PHE A 19 -3.20 5.07 -3.68
N ASP A 20 -3.30 5.26 -5.00
CA ASP A 20 -3.00 6.51 -5.69
C ASP A 20 -4.32 7.23 -6.00
N LEU A 21 -4.67 8.20 -5.15
CA LEU A 21 -5.91 8.96 -5.26
C LEU A 21 -5.67 10.17 -6.17
N ALA A 22 -6.07 10.08 -7.44
CA ALA A 22 -5.73 11.09 -8.45
C ALA A 22 -6.61 12.36 -8.33
N GLY A 23 -5.98 13.50 -8.02
CA GLY A 23 -6.57 14.85 -8.07
C GLY A 23 -6.59 15.66 -6.77
N GLY A 24 -6.28 15.07 -5.60
CA GLY A 24 -6.22 15.83 -4.33
C GLY A 24 -7.29 15.46 -3.31
N ALA A 25 -7.21 14.24 -2.77
CA ALA A 25 -8.07 13.74 -1.72
C ALA A 25 -7.90 14.52 -0.41
N ASN A 26 -8.98 14.59 0.37
CA ASN A 26 -8.94 15.20 1.69
C ASN A 26 -8.48 14.20 2.77
N ILE A 27 -7.18 13.93 2.85
CA ILE A 27 -6.62 13.01 3.84
C ILE A 27 -6.60 13.63 5.25
N ALA A 28 -6.12 14.86 5.39
CA ALA A 28 -5.91 15.48 6.70
C ALA A 28 -7.20 16.08 7.29
N GLY A 29 -7.38 15.91 8.60
CA GLY A 29 -8.46 16.53 9.38
C GLY A 29 -9.76 15.76 9.29
N SER A 30 -10.47 15.83 8.15
CA SER A 30 -11.78 15.19 8.05
C SER A 30 -11.74 13.67 7.83
N ASN A 31 -10.57 13.12 7.50
CA ASN A 31 -10.36 11.67 7.52
C ASN A 31 -9.37 11.29 8.63
N VAL A 32 -8.07 11.42 8.38
CA VAL A 32 -7.03 11.11 9.36
C VAL A 32 -6.72 12.36 10.18
N LEU A 33 -6.65 12.24 11.51
CA LEU A 33 -6.24 13.36 12.35
C LEU A 33 -4.78 13.71 12.10
N VAL A 34 -4.50 15.00 12.01
CA VAL A 34 -3.15 15.55 11.99
C VAL A 34 -3.10 16.68 13.00
N GLY A 35 -2.07 16.67 13.84
CA GLY A 35 -1.85 17.67 14.87
C GLY A 35 -0.53 18.41 14.71
N GLN A 36 -0.23 19.20 15.73
CA GLN A 36 1.01 19.94 15.89
C GLN A 36 2.14 19.03 16.39
N GLN A 37 3.20 19.61 16.94
CA GLN A 37 4.46 18.91 17.22
C GLN A 37 4.31 17.74 18.22
N GLY A 38 3.30 17.78 19.08
CA GLY A 38 2.98 16.73 20.05
C GLY A 38 2.31 15.48 19.45
N GLY A 39 2.02 15.45 18.14
CA GLY A 39 1.38 14.32 17.46
C GLY A 39 -0.11 14.58 17.17
N GLN A 40 -0.86 13.53 16.81
CA GLN A 40 -2.24 13.67 16.32
C GLN A 40 -3.21 14.34 17.31
N LEU A 41 -2.93 14.25 18.61
CA LEU A 41 -3.75 14.82 19.69
C LEU A 41 -3.29 16.21 20.16
N ASP A 42 -2.20 16.73 19.59
CA ASP A 42 -1.83 18.13 19.74
C ASP A 42 -2.65 18.95 18.73
N PHE A 43 -3.93 19.17 19.05
CA PHE A 43 -4.94 19.61 18.08
C PHE A 43 -4.63 20.95 17.42
N LEU A 44 -5.17 21.13 16.22
CA LEU A 44 -5.09 22.37 15.46
C LEU A 44 -6.07 23.42 16.01
N SER A 45 -5.94 24.66 15.55
CA SER A 45 -6.93 25.70 15.86
C SER A 45 -8.27 25.43 15.16
N THR A 46 -9.36 26.01 15.65
CA THR A 46 -10.67 25.97 14.97
C THR A 46 -10.59 26.47 13.52
N ALA A 47 -9.78 27.50 13.26
CA ALA A 47 -9.56 27.99 11.90
C ALA A 47 -8.78 26.97 11.03
N GLY A 48 -7.81 26.26 11.61
CA GLY A 48 -7.11 25.16 10.95
C GLY A 48 -8.05 24.02 10.58
N TYR A 49 -8.91 23.59 11.51
CA TYR A 49 -9.94 22.58 11.20
C TYR A 49 -10.95 23.06 10.16
N SER A 50 -11.37 24.32 10.22
CA SER A 50 -12.25 24.91 9.20
C SER A 50 -11.60 24.90 7.81
N LYS A 51 -10.28 25.13 7.72
CA LYS A 51 -9.52 25.01 6.47
C LYS A 51 -9.48 23.56 5.96
N LEU A 52 -9.41 22.59 6.87
CA LEU A 52 -9.56 21.15 6.60
C LEU A 52 -11.04 20.71 6.52
N GLY A 53 -11.98 21.65 6.29
CA GLY A 53 -13.40 21.37 6.06
C GLY A 53 -14.13 20.71 7.22
N VAL A 54 -13.63 20.85 8.44
CA VAL A 54 -14.30 20.42 9.68
C VAL A 54 -14.83 21.67 10.40
N PRO A 55 -16.16 21.79 10.58
CA PRO A 55 -16.75 22.96 11.24
C PRO A 55 -16.44 22.97 12.75
N GLY A 56 -16.60 24.14 13.38
CA GLY A 56 -16.23 24.35 14.78
C GLY A 56 -17.00 23.49 15.79
N ASP A 57 -18.17 22.99 15.41
CA ASP A 57 -19.04 22.10 16.18
C ASP A 57 -18.83 20.61 15.84
N GLN A 58 -17.83 20.28 15.00
CA GLN A 58 -17.35 18.92 14.75
C GLN A 58 -15.84 18.74 14.96
N ILE A 59 -15.13 19.67 15.60
CA ILE A 59 -13.68 19.52 15.81
C ILE A 59 -13.35 18.37 16.79
N PRO A 60 -12.19 17.70 16.67
CA PRO A 60 -11.82 16.58 17.55
C PRO A 60 -12.01 16.79 19.06
N PRO A 61 -11.59 17.91 19.69
CA PRO A 61 -11.61 18.04 21.15
C PRO A 61 -12.98 18.37 21.77
N ILE A 62 -14.04 18.55 20.98
CA ILE A 62 -15.37 18.89 21.53
C ILE A 62 -16.24 17.65 21.67
N VAL A 63 -17.20 17.74 22.59
CA VAL A 63 -18.17 16.66 22.86
C VAL A 63 -19.03 16.43 21.61
N ASN A 64 -19.12 15.18 21.17
CA ASN A 64 -19.98 14.80 20.06
C ASN A 64 -21.44 14.66 20.56
N PRO A 65 -22.37 15.51 20.10
CA PRO A 65 -23.77 15.47 20.55
C PRO A 65 -24.54 14.24 20.04
N ASN A 66 -24.01 13.52 19.05
CA ASN A 66 -24.71 12.43 18.37
C ASN A 66 -24.55 11.05 19.05
N ASP A 67 -23.43 10.80 19.71
CA ASP A 67 -23.13 9.53 20.39
C ASP A 67 -22.92 9.69 21.90
N GLY A 68 -22.84 10.92 22.41
CA GLY A 68 -22.62 11.21 23.82
C GLY A 68 -21.24 10.79 24.33
N MET A 69 -20.30 10.46 23.42
CA MET A 69 -18.90 10.20 23.74
C MET A 69 -18.07 11.49 23.62
N ASN A 70 -16.91 11.49 24.28
CA ASN A 70 -16.16 12.69 24.64
C ASN A 70 -15.16 13.20 23.59
N ASP A 71 -15.29 12.87 22.31
CA ASP A 71 -14.51 13.48 21.23
C ASP A 71 -15.03 13.09 19.82
N PHE A 72 -14.64 13.82 18.79
CA PHE A 72 -14.80 13.40 17.37
C PHE A 72 -13.62 12.53 16.92
N ILE A 73 -13.18 11.59 17.77
CA ILE A 73 -11.97 10.80 17.55
C ILE A 73 -12.29 9.31 17.56
N ASN A 74 -11.69 8.57 16.64
CA ASN A 74 -11.76 7.12 16.61
C ASN A 74 -10.35 6.51 16.53
N PHE A 75 -10.10 5.50 17.36
CA PHE A 75 -8.82 4.76 17.46
C PHE A 75 -8.96 3.27 17.13
N ASP A 76 -10.07 2.84 16.54
CA ASP A 76 -10.35 1.42 16.28
C ASP A 76 -9.27 0.80 15.40
N LEU A 77 -8.66 1.58 14.51
CA LEU A 77 -7.55 1.17 13.62
C LEU A 77 -6.15 1.54 14.15
N GLY A 78 -6.04 2.02 15.38
CA GLY A 78 -4.78 2.47 16.01
C GLY A 78 -4.36 3.88 15.63
N LEU A 79 -4.38 4.20 14.34
CA LEU A 79 -4.25 5.57 13.84
C LEU A 79 -5.49 6.38 14.21
N ALA A 80 -5.31 7.62 14.67
CA ALA A 80 -6.46 8.48 14.99
C ALA A 80 -7.15 8.96 13.71
N PHE A 81 -8.44 8.66 13.59
CA PHE A 81 -9.34 9.17 12.54
C PHE A 81 -10.38 10.09 13.15
N HIS A 82 -10.90 11.01 12.33
CA HIS A 82 -12.10 11.73 12.69
C HIS A 82 -13.23 10.69 12.78
N SER A 83 -14.03 10.71 13.84
CA SER A 83 -15.06 9.67 14.05
C SER A 83 -16.06 9.60 12.89
N ASP A 84 -16.33 10.73 12.24
CA ASP A 84 -17.13 10.83 11.02
C ASP A 84 -16.33 10.72 9.69
N SER A 85 -15.14 10.13 9.69
CA SER A 85 -14.32 9.94 8.48
C SER A 85 -14.96 8.99 7.47
N ALA A 86 -15.00 9.40 6.20
CA ALA A 86 -15.48 8.54 5.11
C ALA A 86 -14.53 7.36 4.83
N PHE A 87 -13.21 7.58 4.85
CA PHE A 87 -12.24 6.48 4.77
C PHE A 87 -12.45 5.46 5.90
N LEU A 88 -12.56 5.95 7.14
CA LEU A 88 -12.79 5.10 8.31
C LEU A 88 -14.07 4.29 8.13
N ARG A 89 -15.21 4.93 7.86
CA ARG A 89 -16.48 4.22 7.63
C ARG A 89 -16.34 3.14 6.57
N GLY A 90 -15.71 3.45 5.44
CA GLY A 90 -15.51 2.49 4.36
C GLY A 90 -14.64 1.30 4.77
N ILE A 91 -13.57 1.55 5.54
CA ILE A 91 -12.72 0.48 6.07
C ILE A 91 -13.53 -0.41 7.02
N LEU A 92 -14.21 0.20 8.00
CA LEU A 92 -14.99 -0.51 9.03
C LEU A 92 -16.16 -1.32 8.47
N GLU A 93 -16.70 -0.95 7.30
CA GLU A 93 -17.70 -1.78 6.59
C GLU A 93 -17.14 -3.10 6.06
N LYS A 94 -15.81 -3.20 5.90
CA LYS A 94 -15.16 -4.36 5.27
C LYS A 94 -14.31 -5.19 6.22
N VAL A 95 -13.75 -4.60 7.27
CA VAL A 95 -12.92 -5.32 8.24
C VAL A 95 -13.73 -5.93 9.39
N SER A 96 -13.35 -7.12 9.82
CA SER A 96 -13.90 -7.73 11.04
C SER A 96 -13.33 -7.07 12.30
N PRO A 97 -14.01 -7.15 13.47
CA PRO A 97 -13.46 -6.64 14.73
C PRO A 97 -12.11 -7.21 15.13
N THR A 98 -11.86 -8.48 14.79
CA THR A 98 -10.55 -9.12 14.99
C THR A 98 -9.47 -8.53 14.09
N THR A 99 -9.81 -8.22 12.83
CA THR A 99 -8.90 -7.54 11.91
C THR A 99 -8.58 -6.12 12.41
N MET A 100 -9.60 -5.36 12.84
CA MET A 100 -9.45 -4.00 13.40
C MET A 100 -8.46 -3.96 14.56
N ALA A 101 -8.58 -4.89 15.51
CA ALA A 101 -7.70 -4.95 16.67
C ALA A 101 -6.22 -5.09 16.30
N ASN A 102 -5.91 -5.63 15.12
CA ASN A 102 -4.57 -5.92 14.64
C ASN A 102 -4.02 -4.89 13.63
N ILE A 103 -4.71 -3.77 13.43
CA ILE A 103 -4.27 -2.67 12.57
C ILE A 103 -3.67 -1.55 13.42
N ASN A 104 -2.58 -0.96 12.92
CA ASN A 104 -2.09 0.35 13.34
C ASN A 104 -1.73 1.21 12.11
N GLY A 105 -1.41 2.50 12.25
CA GLY A 105 -0.99 3.33 11.11
C GLY A 105 -0.10 4.51 11.46
N ALA A 106 0.38 5.24 10.48
CA ALA A 106 1.01 6.54 10.73
C ALA A 106 0.68 7.52 9.62
N VAL A 107 0.61 8.80 9.97
CA VAL A 107 0.35 9.89 9.04
C VAL A 107 1.60 10.75 8.85
N ILE A 108 1.83 11.20 7.62
CA ILE A 108 2.97 12.00 7.22
C ILE A 108 2.45 13.29 6.57
N PRO A 109 2.38 14.41 7.31
CA PRO A 109 2.09 15.72 6.74
C PRO A 109 3.24 16.13 5.82
N ALA A 110 2.96 16.22 4.53
CA ALA A 110 3.96 16.49 3.52
C ALA A 110 3.33 17.17 2.32
N ARG A 111 3.94 18.27 1.88
CA ARG A 111 3.48 19.02 0.72
C ARG A 111 3.78 18.26 -0.57
N SER A 112 2.80 18.25 -1.46
CA SER A 112 2.94 17.88 -2.86
C SER A 112 2.37 19.00 -3.73
N ASP A 113 2.83 19.10 -4.97
CA ASP A 113 2.27 20.07 -5.91
C ASP A 113 0.81 19.67 -6.24
N ASN A 114 -0.04 20.63 -6.58
CA ASN A 114 -1.42 20.31 -6.94
C ASN A 114 -1.53 20.06 -8.46
N ASP A 115 -2.30 19.05 -8.88
CA ASP A 115 -2.75 18.82 -10.26
C ASP A 115 -1.66 18.68 -11.33
N THR A 116 -0.51 18.12 -10.97
CA THR A 116 0.58 18.01 -11.95
C THR A 116 0.73 16.64 -12.57
N GLY A 117 0.18 15.57 -11.98
CA GLY A 117 0.50 14.18 -12.36
C GLY A 117 2.00 13.84 -12.24
N ASN A 118 2.82 14.81 -11.83
CA ASN A 118 4.28 14.79 -11.87
C ASN A 118 4.87 14.59 -10.48
N ASN A 119 4.04 14.58 -9.43
CA ASN A 119 4.52 14.29 -8.10
C ASN A 119 5.07 12.85 -8.05
N PRO A 120 6.34 12.65 -7.65
CA PRO A 120 6.96 11.34 -7.61
C PRO A 120 6.53 10.56 -6.36
N HIS A 121 5.21 10.36 -6.15
CA HIS A 121 4.66 9.72 -4.96
C HIS A 121 4.76 8.20 -4.94
N ASN A 122 4.89 7.56 -6.10
CA ASN A 122 4.73 6.12 -6.19
C ASN A 122 6.02 5.38 -5.74
N PRO A 123 5.99 4.61 -4.64
CA PRO A 123 7.18 4.03 -4.04
C PRO A 123 7.57 2.66 -4.61
N MET A 124 6.84 2.14 -5.61
CA MET A 124 6.89 0.73 -6.00
C MET A 124 8.29 0.18 -6.32
N PHE A 125 9.08 0.91 -7.12
CA PHE A 125 10.46 0.50 -7.41
C PHE A 125 11.36 0.53 -6.16
N GLY A 126 11.13 1.50 -5.29
CA GLY A 126 11.81 1.55 -4.00
C GLY A 126 11.45 0.36 -3.13
N ILE A 127 10.17 -0.02 -3.05
CA ILE A 127 9.70 -1.19 -2.30
C ILE A 127 10.27 -2.50 -2.85
N HIS A 128 10.37 -2.64 -4.19
CA HIS A 128 11.06 -3.78 -4.80
C HIS A 128 12.52 -3.90 -4.35
N ARG A 129 13.22 -2.76 -4.24
CA ARG A 129 14.61 -2.70 -3.80
C ARG A 129 14.76 -2.76 -2.27
N ALA A 130 13.70 -2.54 -1.51
CA ALA A 130 13.74 -2.33 -0.06
C ALA A 130 13.96 -3.61 0.73
N GLY A 131 15.22 -4.00 0.91
CA GLY A 131 15.62 -5.07 1.82
C GLY A 131 17.12 -5.32 1.82
N LEU A 132 17.58 -6.25 2.66
CA LEU A 132 18.99 -6.64 2.71
C LEU A 132 19.53 -6.98 1.32
N ALA A 133 20.69 -6.41 0.98
CA ALA A 133 21.33 -6.56 -0.33
C ALA A 133 20.44 -6.20 -1.55
N GLY A 134 19.40 -5.37 -1.35
CA GLY A 134 18.46 -4.98 -2.40
C GLY A 134 17.33 -5.97 -2.65
N SER A 135 17.17 -6.99 -1.79
CA SER A 135 16.11 -8.00 -1.90
C SER A 135 14.83 -7.54 -1.19
N GLY A 136 14.12 -6.59 -1.77
CA GLY A 136 12.81 -6.13 -1.29
C GLY A 136 11.66 -6.98 -1.83
N ALA A 137 10.51 -6.35 -2.05
CA ALA A 137 9.31 -7.05 -2.45
C ALA A 137 9.43 -7.62 -3.88
N ASP A 138 9.27 -8.93 -4.03
CA ASP A 138 9.24 -9.61 -5.32
C ASP A 138 8.26 -10.79 -5.24
N GLY A 139 7.47 -10.98 -6.29
CA GLY A 139 6.42 -11.99 -6.34
C GLY A 139 6.89 -13.26 -7.05
N GLU A 140 6.13 -14.33 -6.88
CA GLU A 140 6.40 -15.59 -7.58
C GLU A 140 6.22 -15.48 -9.11
N LEU A 141 5.20 -14.72 -9.54
CA LEU A 141 4.84 -14.54 -10.95
C LEU A 141 5.26 -13.17 -11.49
N LEU A 142 5.03 -12.12 -10.70
CA LEU A 142 5.21 -10.73 -11.12
C LEU A 142 5.99 -9.96 -10.05
N THR A 143 6.90 -9.09 -10.49
CA THR A 143 7.62 -8.25 -9.54
C THR A 143 6.74 -7.11 -9.05
N LEU A 144 6.21 -6.30 -9.97
CA LEU A 144 5.32 -5.18 -9.67
C LEU A 144 4.07 -5.24 -10.55
N ILE A 145 2.94 -4.82 -9.97
CA ILE A 145 1.68 -4.64 -10.70
C ILE A 145 1.05 -3.27 -10.43
N GLY A 146 0.21 -2.82 -11.35
CA GLY A 146 -0.55 -1.59 -11.15
C GLY A 146 -1.77 -1.50 -12.03
N SER A 147 -2.75 -0.69 -11.64
CA SER A 147 -4.00 -0.56 -12.41
C SER A 147 -3.92 0.38 -13.62
N ARG A 148 -2.77 1.03 -13.83
CA ARG A 148 -2.54 1.93 -14.97
C ARG A 148 -1.41 1.44 -15.85
N SER A 149 -1.53 1.70 -17.15
CA SER A 149 -0.45 1.50 -18.11
C SER A 149 0.53 2.68 -18.04
N SER A 150 1.32 2.77 -16.98
CA SER A 150 2.31 3.82 -16.75
C SER A 150 3.63 3.23 -16.22
N VAL A 151 4.68 4.04 -16.10
CA VAL A 151 5.97 3.59 -15.52
C VAL A 151 5.80 3.19 -14.05
N SER A 152 4.96 3.89 -13.30
CA SER A 152 4.69 3.62 -11.89
C SER A 152 3.58 2.60 -11.64
N GLY A 153 2.79 2.26 -12.67
CA GLY A 153 1.56 1.46 -12.51
C GLY A 153 0.37 2.26 -11.94
N GLY A 154 0.56 3.55 -11.63
CA GLY A 154 -0.46 4.49 -11.13
C GLY A 154 -0.62 5.75 -11.96
N ASN A 155 -1.27 6.77 -11.39
CA ASN A 155 -1.35 8.13 -11.93
C ASN A 155 -0.06 8.92 -11.63
N SER A 156 0.37 8.89 -10.37
CA SER A 156 1.54 9.60 -9.88
C SER A 156 2.84 8.93 -10.33
N MET A 157 3.88 9.72 -10.59
CA MET A 157 5.19 9.20 -11.00
C MET A 157 5.91 8.48 -9.85
N SER A 158 6.92 7.68 -10.19
CA SER A 158 7.91 7.21 -9.21
C SER A 158 9.12 8.15 -9.17
N PRO A 159 9.84 8.25 -8.04
CA PRO A 159 11.11 8.98 -7.98
C PRO A 159 12.09 8.53 -9.06
N GLU A 160 12.63 9.47 -9.84
CA GLU A 160 13.48 9.18 -11.00
C GLU A 160 14.71 8.35 -10.63
N SER A 161 15.31 8.63 -9.47
CA SER A 161 16.48 7.91 -8.94
C SER A 161 16.21 6.44 -8.56
N MET A 162 14.94 6.03 -8.52
CA MET A 162 14.53 4.69 -8.15
C MET A 162 13.97 3.88 -9.32
N ILE A 163 13.68 4.50 -10.46
CA ILE A 163 13.06 3.81 -11.61
C ILE A 163 13.98 2.70 -12.12
N ASP A 164 13.44 1.48 -12.20
CA ASP A 164 14.06 0.35 -12.86
C ASP A 164 13.12 -0.23 -13.91
N LEU A 165 13.39 0.08 -15.18
CA LEU A 165 12.54 -0.34 -16.30
C LEU A 165 12.57 -1.85 -16.55
N THR A 166 13.47 -2.61 -15.93
CA THR A 166 13.49 -4.07 -16.07
C THR A 166 12.37 -4.75 -15.28
N VAL A 167 11.80 -4.05 -14.29
CA VAL A 167 10.72 -4.52 -13.41
C VAL A 167 9.48 -3.63 -13.51
N GLN A 168 9.25 -3.02 -14.69
CA GLN A 168 8.09 -2.13 -14.90
C GLN A 168 6.78 -2.85 -14.51
N PRO A 169 5.86 -2.17 -13.78
CA PRO A 169 4.62 -2.79 -13.33
C PRO A 169 3.77 -3.35 -14.47
N THR A 170 3.33 -4.60 -14.30
CA THR A 170 2.35 -5.21 -15.20
C THR A 170 0.97 -4.65 -14.93
N LYS A 171 0.28 -4.22 -15.99
CA LYS A 171 -1.06 -3.65 -15.85
C LYS A 171 -2.08 -4.73 -15.47
N VAL A 172 -2.78 -4.52 -14.36
CA VAL A 172 -3.92 -5.33 -13.91
C VAL A 172 -5.05 -4.40 -13.48
N ASP A 173 -6.10 -4.28 -14.29
CA ASP A 173 -7.26 -3.43 -13.99
C ASP A 173 -8.60 -4.16 -13.89
N ARG A 174 -8.62 -5.46 -14.19
CA ARG A 174 -9.80 -6.33 -14.12
C ARG A 174 -9.42 -7.78 -13.83
N THR A 175 -10.43 -8.58 -13.48
CA THR A 175 -10.29 -10.00 -13.13
C THR A 175 -9.77 -10.85 -14.29
N SER A 176 -10.16 -10.56 -15.54
CA SER A 176 -9.65 -11.27 -16.73
C SER A 176 -8.18 -11.03 -17.04
N ASP A 177 -7.59 -9.92 -16.57
CA ASP A 177 -6.14 -9.69 -16.74
C ASP A 177 -5.35 -10.72 -15.94
N VAL A 178 -5.87 -11.07 -14.75
CA VAL A 178 -5.25 -12.02 -13.81
C VAL A 178 -5.23 -13.43 -14.38
N THR A 179 -6.34 -13.89 -14.96
CA THR A 179 -6.41 -15.22 -15.59
C THR A 179 -5.60 -15.30 -16.89
N GLY A 180 -5.35 -14.15 -17.54
CA GLY A 180 -4.49 -14.06 -18.71
C GLY A 180 -2.99 -14.01 -18.40
N LEU A 181 -2.57 -13.88 -17.14
CA LEU A 181 -1.14 -13.83 -16.76
C LEU A 181 -0.43 -15.15 -17.02
N VAL A 182 -1.16 -16.25 -17.02
CA VAL A 182 -0.60 -17.59 -17.13
C VAL A 182 -0.90 -18.15 -18.52
N ASP A 183 -0.10 -17.71 -19.49
CA ASP A 183 0.04 -18.46 -20.74
C ASP A 183 1.19 -19.46 -20.54
N THR A 184 0.88 -20.66 -20.06
CA THR A 184 1.83 -21.79 -19.95
C THR A 184 2.35 -22.29 -21.31
N GLY A 185 2.14 -21.53 -22.38
CA GLY A 185 2.48 -21.88 -23.74
C GLY A 185 1.55 -22.95 -24.30
N ARG A 186 1.65 -23.17 -25.62
CA ARG A 186 0.80 -24.13 -26.36
C ARG A 186 0.85 -25.56 -25.81
N LEU A 187 1.83 -25.93 -24.99
CA LEU A 187 1.96 -27.28 -24.42
C LEU A 187 0.84 -27.65 -23.45
N VAL A 188 0.40 -26.74 -22.56
CA VAL A 188 -0.78 -26.97 -21.69
C VAL A 188 -2.10 -26.78 -22.46
N GLY A 189 -2.06 -26.05 -23.59
CA GLY A 189 -3.17 -26.04 -24.54
C GLY A 189 -3.28 -27.31 -25.39
N LEU A 190 -2.26 -28.17 -25.39
CA LEU A 190 -2.16 -29.41 -26.17
C LEU A 190 -2.22 -30.68 -25.29
N LEU A 191 -1.84 -30.57 -24.02
CA LEU A 191 -1.78 -31.62 -23.02
C LEU A 191 -2.51 -31.15 -21.77
N ASP A 192 -3.05 -32.07 -20.97
CA ASP A 192 -3.52 -31.69 -19.64
C ASP A 192 -2.35 -31.22 -18.75
N GLN A 193 -2.68 -30.56 -17.63
CA GLN A 193 -1.68 -29.97 -16.75
C GLN A 193 -0.68 -31.02 -16.23
N ALA A 194 -1.14 -32.24 -15.93
CA ALA A 194 -0.29 -33.30 -15.41
C ALA A 194 0.73 -33.76 -16.46
N ASP A 195 0.29 -33.94 -17.70
CA ASP A 195 1.14 -34.31 -18.83
C ASP A 195 2.15 -33.20 -19.17
N ALA A 196 1.73 -31.93 -19.13
CA ALA A 196 2.63 -30.81 -19.35
C ALA A 196 3.75 -30.74 -18.29
N VAL A 197 3.39 -30.91 -17.01
CA VAL A 197 4.36 -30.97 -15.90
C VAL A 197 5.31 -32.16 -16.07
N ALA A 198 4.80 -33.34 -16.42
CA ALA A 198 5.62 -34.52 -16.67
C ALA A 198 6.63 -34.31 -17.81
N VAL A 199 6.23 -33.63 -18.89
CA VAL A 199 7.13 -33.28 -19.99
C VAL A 199 8.20 -32.28 -19.52
N MET A 200 7.82 -31.24 -18.77
CA MET A 200 8.78 -30.26 -18.24
C MET A 200 9.78 -30.88 -17.26
N GLU A 201 9.34 -31.79 -16.39
CA GLU A 201 10.23 -32.56 -15.53
C GLU A 201 11.18 -33.46 -16.33
N ALA A 202 10.71 -34.08 -17.41
CA ALA A 202 11.56 -34.87 -18.29
C ALA A 202 12.63 -33.99 -18.97
N MET A 203 12.25 -32.81 -19.46
CA MET A 203 13.17 -31.81 -20.01
C MET A 203 14.20 -31.35 -18.98
N GLN A 204 13.77 -31.11 -17.74
CA GLN A 204 14.65 -30.77 -16.62
C GLN A 204 15.69 -31.88 -16.39
N LYS A 205 15.25 -33.14 -16.28
CA LYS A 205 16.11 -34.31 -16.05
C LYS A 205 17.12 -34.51 -17.19
N VAL A 206 16.68 -34.35 -18.44
CA VAL A 206 17.56 -34.44 -19.63
C VAL A 206 18.59 -33.31 -19.64
N SER A 207 18.13 -32.07 -19.43
CA SER A 207 18.99 -30.87 -19.43
C SER A 207 20.03 -30.95 -18.33
N LYS A 208 19.64 -31.33 -17.10
CA LYS A 208 20.57 -31.56 -15.99
C LYS A 208 21.65 -32.58 -16.35
N ARG A 209 21.26 -33.76 -16.82
CA ARG A 209 22.23 -34.82 -17.19
C ARG A 209 23.21 -34.36 -18.26
N LYS A 210 22.75 -33.53 -19.21
CA LYS A 210 23.62 -33.01 -20.26
C LYS A 210 24.56 -31.93 -19.74
N MET A 211 24.04 -30.98 -18.95
CA MET A 211 24.83 -29.93 -18.32
C MET A 211 25.89 -30.51 -17.38
N ASP A 212 25.57 -31.53 -16.59
CA ASP A 212 26.53 -32.22 -15.70
C ASP A 212 27.73 -32.83 -16.48
N GLN A 213 27.59 -33.10 -17.79
CA GLN A 213 28.63 -33.66 -18.66
C GLN A 213 29.37 -32.61 -19.51
N LEU A 214 28.94 -31.35 -19.50
CA LEU A 214 29.53 -30.28 -20.31
C LEU A 214 30.49 -29.44 -19.48
N ASP A 215 31.61 -29.04 -20.08
CA ASP A 215 32.40 -27.90 -19.61
C ASP A 215 31.87 -26.66 -20.32
N THR A 216 31.24 -25.75 -19.58
CA THR A 216 30.68 -24.50 -20.15
C THR A 216 31.76 -23.51 -20.57
N ARG A 217 33.03 -23.77 -20.25
CA ARG A 217 34.20 -22.93 -20.53
C ARG A 217 34.12 -21.53 -19.93
N VAL A 218 33.31 -21.34 -18.89
CA VAL A 218 33.25 -20.12 -18.09
C VAL A 218 33.85 -20.36 -16.71
N THR A 219 34.26 -19.28 -16.04
CA THR A 219 34.84 -19.36 -14.69
C THR A 219 33.84 -19.78 -13.61
N ARG A 220 32.54 -19.67 -13.87
CA ARG A 220 31.44 -19.99 -12.94
C ARG A 220 30.59 -21.17 -13.44
N ASP A 221 31.24 -22.22 -13.94
CA ASP A 221 30.61 -23.40 -14.56
C ASP A 221 29.53 -24.04 -13.68
N ASP A 222 29.86 -24.34 -12.42
CA ASP A 222 28.91 -24.94 -11.47
C ASP A 222 27.67 -24.07 -11.22
N VAL A 223 27.87 -22.75 -11.08
CA VAL A 223 26.78 -21.78 -10.86
C VAL A 223 25.84 -21.73 -12.08
N ILE A 224 26.38 -21.76 -13.30
CA ILE A 224 25.56 -21.76 -14.51
C ILE A 224 24.77 -23.07 -14.63
N LYS A 225 25.39 -24.21 -14.33
CA LYS A 225 24.71 -25.52 -14.36
C LYS A 225 23.56 -25.56 -13.36
N GLU A 226 23.80 -25.06 -12.16
CA GLU A 226 22.78 -24.93 -11.12
C GLU A 226 21.65 -24.00 -11.54
N LEU A 227 21.96 -22.82 -12.08
CA LEU A 227 20.98 -21.85 -12.58
C LEU A 227 20.08 -22.44 -13.68
N VAL A 228 20.68 -23.09 -14.68
CA VAL A 228 19.93 -23.74 -15.77
C VAL A 228 19.01 -24.82 -15.21
N ASN A 229 19.52 -25.67 -14.32
CA ASN A 229 18.72 -26.70 -13.67
C ASN A 229 17.54 -26.09 -12.89
N CYS A 230 17.80 -25.07 -12.09
CA CYS A 230 16.77 -24.44 -11.26
C CYS A 230 15.74 -23.67 -12.08
N ASN A 231 16.10 -23.10 -13.23
CA ASN A 231 15.13 -22.50 -14.16
C ASN A 231 14.14 -23.53 -14.72
N TYR A 232 14.60 -24.73 -15.08
CA TYR A 232 13.68 -25.80 -15.52
C TYR A 232 12.80 -26.31 -14.37
N VAL A 233 13.34 -26.44 -13.16
CA VAL A 233 12.54 -26.80 -11.97
C VAL A 233 11.49 -25.74 -11.69
N LYS A 234 11.84 -24.44 -11.76
CA LYS A 234 10.92 -23.32 -11.57
C LYS A 234 9.82 -23.32 -12.63
N ALA A 235 10.15 -23.55 -13.90
CA ALA A 235 9.16 -23.62 -14.97
C ALA A 235 8.15 -24.76 -14.78
N ALA A 236 8.62 -25.95 -14.38
CA ALA A 236 7.74 -27.08 -14.08
C ALA A 236 6.82 -26.80 -12.87
N ASP A 237 7.37 -26.20 -11.81
CA ASP A 237 6.63 -25.82 -10.60
C ASP A 237 5.56 -24.76 -10.89
N LEU A 238 5.90 -23.71 -11.66
CA LEU A 238 4.95 -22.68 -12.09
C LEU A 238 3.81 -23.29 -12.91
N ALA A 239 4.08 -24.20 -13.84
CA ALA A 239 3.03 -24.85 -14.61
C ALA A 239 2.16 -25.78 -13.74
N GLN A 240 2.75 -26.45 -12.76
CA GLN A 240 2.00 -27.27 -11.81
C GLN A 240 1.07 -26.43 -10.93
N ARG A 241 1.51 -25.23 -10.51
CA ARG A 241 0.71 -24.36 -9.62
C ARG A 241 -0.29 -23.49 -10.36
N PHE A 242 0.10 -22.97 -11.52
CA PHE A 242 -0.64 -21.91 -12.22
C PHE A 242 -1.20 -22.35 -13.58
N GLY A 243 -0.93 -23.58 -14.04
CA GLY A 243 -1.54 -24.12 -15.24
C GLY A 243 -3.08 -24.15 -15.20
N ASP A 244 -3.67 -24.08 -14.00
CA ASP A 244 -5.07 -23.68 -13.81
C ASP A 244 -5.14 -22.24 -13.25
N PRO A 245 -5.64 -21.26 -14.04
CA PRO A 245 -5.74 -19.87 -13.60
C PRO A 245 -6.87 -19.65 -12.58
N SER A 246 -7.68 -20.67 -12.25
CA SER A 246 -8.75 -20.56 -11.26
C SER A 246 -8.25 -20.07 -9.89
N SER A 247 -7.04 -20.47 -9.50
CA SER A 247 -6.36 -20.08 -8.26
C SER A 247 -6.02 -18.59 -8.19
N LEU A 248 -5.88 -17.93 -9.35
CA LEU A 248 -5.59 -16.51 -9.47
C LEU A 248 -6.88 -15.68 -9.57
N ASN A 249 -8.00 -16.28 -9.99
CA ASN A 249 -9.23 -15.55 -10.26
C ASN A 249 -9.91 -15.09 -8.95
N PRO A 250 -9.99 -13.77 -8.67
CA PRO A 250 -10.65 -13.28 -7.46
C PRO A 250 -12.17 -13.53 -7.45
N GLU A 251 -12.81 -13.81 -8.58
CA GLU A 251 -14.25 -14.12 -8.65
C GLU A 251 -14.58 -15.53 -8.13
N LEU A 252 -13.59 -16.41 -8.08
CA LEU A 252 -13.72 -17.78 -7.56
C LEU A 252 -13.28 -17.90 -6.10
N ASP A 253 -12.68 -16.85 -5.56
CA ASP A 253 -12.20 -16.80 -4.19
C ASP A 253 -13.34 -16.41 -3.24
N THR A 254 -13.81 -17.37 -2.44
CA THR A 254 -14.93 -17.17 -1.51
C THR A 254 -14.61 -16.25 -0.34
N ASP A 255 -13.33 -15.97 -0.08
CA ASP A 255 -12.93 -14.95 0.88
C ASP A 255 -13.07 -13.54 0.31
N ILE A 256 -13.02 -13.40 -1.02
CA ILE A 256 -13.20 -12.12 -1.71
C ILE A 256 -14.65 -11.89 -2.08
N LEU A 257 -15.28 -12.85 -2.76
CA LEU A 257 -16.59 -12.68 -3.39
C LEU A 257 -17.57 -13.78 -2.96
N GLY A 258 -18.78 -13.38 -2.60
CA GLY A 258 -19.89 -14.30 -2.33
C GLY A 258 -20.58 -14.04 -0.99
N PRO A 259 -21.44 -14.98 -0.54
CA PRO A 259 -22.23 -14.79 0.69
C PRO A 259 -21.42 -14.56 1.96
N THR A 260 -20.20 -15.10 2.00
CA THR A 260 -19.23 -14.93 3.10
C THR A 260 -18.02 -14.08 2.70
N GLY A 261 -17.98 -13.61 1.44
CA GLY A 261 -16.88 -12.82 0.92
C GLY A 261 -16.88 -11.40 1.45
N ILE A 262 -15.77 -10.69 1.26
CA ILE A 262 -15.64 -9.26 1.55
C ILE A 262 -16.62 -8.41 0.73
N PHE A 263 -16.83 -8.80 -0.52
CA PHE A 263 -17.80 -8.21 -1.43
C PHE A 263 -18.96 -9.17 -1.68
N SER A 264 -20.17 -8.62 -1.63
CA SER A 264 -21.32 -9.28 -2.25
C SER A 264 -21.22 -9.18 -3.79
N ASN A 265 -21.90 -10.08 -4.50
CA ASN A 265 -21.98 -10.02 -5.97
C ASN A 265 -22.51 -8.66 -6.47
N VAL A 266 -23.51 -8.10 -5.79
CA VAL A 266 -24.10 -6.81 -6.17
C VAL A 266 -23.10 -5.66 -6.04
N GLU A 267 -22.34 -5.62 -4.94
CA GLU A 267 -21.30 -4.60 -4.77
C GLU A 267 -20.19 -4.76 -5.81
N PHE A 268 -19.72 -6.00 -5.99
CA PHE A 268 -18.63 -6.33 -6.89
C PHE A 268 -18.95 -5.96 -8.35
N ASP A 269 -20.20 -6.16 -8.78
CA ASP A 269 -20.67 -5.79 -10.11
C ASP A 269 -20.96 -4.29 -10.25
N GLY A 270 -21.30 -3.62 -9.15
CA GLY A 270 -21.68 -2.20 -9.12
C GLY A 270 -20.56 -1.22 -9.48
N THR A 271 -19.28 -1.59 -9.32
CA THR A 271 -18.16 -0.71 -9.67
C THR A 271 -16.90 -1.46 -10.09
N SER A 272 -16.18 -0.94 -11.08
CA SER A 272 -14.89 -1.47 -11.51
C SER A 272 -13.80 -1.31 -10.45
N ASP A 273 -13.94 -0.37 -9.51
CA ASP A 273 -12.95 -0.13 -8.47
C ASP A 273 -12.81 -1.34 -7.53
N PHE A 274 -13.90 -2.03 -7.21
CA PHE A 274 -13.88 -3.23 -6.37
C PHE A 274 -13.26 -4.42 -7.10
N ARG A 275 -13.57 -4.59 -8.40
CA ARG A 275 -12.99 -5.66 -9.23
C ARG A 275 -11.48 -5.50 -9.42
N LYS A 276 -11.04 -4.26 -9.69
CA LYS A 276 -9.64 -3.87 -9.76
C LYS A 276 -8.91 -4.10 -8.43
N THR A 277 -9.51 -3.66 -7.33
CA THR A 277 -8.97 -3.87 -5.97
C THR A 277 -8.82 -5.35 -5.68
N ALA A 278 -9.85 -6.14 -5.96
CA ALA A 278 -9.82 -7.59 -5.77
C ALA A 278 -8.74 -8.29 -6.60
N ALA A 279 -8.56 -7.91 -7.86
CA ALA A 279 -7.50 -8.44 -8.71
C ALA A 279 -6.10 -8.14 -8.15
N ILE A 280 -5.82 -6.88 -7.77
CA ILE A 280 -4.52 -6.49 -7.24
C ILE A 280 -4.28 -7.10 -5.86
N MET A 281 -5.25 -7.02 -4.94
CA MET A 281 -5.08 -7.57 -3.59
C MET A 281 -4.89 -9.08 -3.61
N LYS A 282 -5.60 -9.82 -4.50
CA LYS A 282 -5.42 -11.26 -4.68
C LYS A 282 -3.98 -11.59 -5.05
N LEU A 283 -3.43 -10.90 -6.05
CA LEU A 283 -2.07 -11.14 -6.52
C LEU A 283 -1.01 -10.77 -5.48
N VAL A 284 -1.15 -9.62 -4.82
CA VAL A 284 -0.14 -9.13 -3.87
C VAL A 284 -0.17 -9.90 -2.55
N VAL A 285 -1.35 -10.10 -1.95
CA VAL A 285 -1.47 -10.74 -0.63
C VAL A 285 -1.08 -12.22 -0.68
N ASN A 286 -1.33 -12.92 -1.79
CA ASN A 286 -0.90 -14.32 -1.94
C ASN A 286 0.57 -14.45 -2.38
N GLY A 287 1.32 -13.35 -2.53
CA GLY A 287 2.73 -13.37 -2.95
C GLY A 287 2.96 -13.67 -4.43
N TYR A 288 1.92 -13.63 -5.27
CA TYR A 288 2.06 -13.77 -6.73
C TYR A 288 2.67 -12.53 -7.35
N ALA A 289 2.39 -11.35 -6.79
CA ALA A 289 3.04 -10.09 -7.10
C ALA A 289 3.77 -9.54 -5.86
N GLY A 290 4.94 -8.92 -6.04
CA GLY A 290 5.71 -8.35 -4.93
C GLY A 290 5.02 -7.16 -4.29
N ALA A 291 4.56 -6.22 -5.11
CA ALA A 291 3.79 -5.06 -4.67
C ALA A 291 2.79 -4.60 -5.74
N GLY A 292 1.78 -3.82 -5.34
CA GLY A 292 0.71 -3.36 -6.23
C GLY A 292 0.30 -1.89 -6.04
N THR A 293 0.02 -1.18 -7.14
CA THR A 293 -0.62 0.14 -7.12
C THR A 293 -2.07 0.08 -7.57
N ILE A 294 -3.00 0.54 -6.73
CA ILE A 294 -4.41 0.76 -7.08
C ILE A 294 -4.61 2.26 -7.27
N GLU A 295 -4.72 2.70 -8.52
CA GLU A 295 -5.14 4.07 -8.84
C GLU A 295 -6.65 4.18 -8.74
N MET A 296 -7.14 5.26 -8.12
CA MET A 296 -8.54 5.61 -8.10
C MET A 296 -8.71 7.06 -8.55
N GLY A 297 -9.45 7.24 -9.64
CA GLY A 297 -9.66 8.55 -10.25
C GLY A 297 -10.81 9.34 -9.66
N GLY A 298 -10.81 10.65 -9.94
CA GLY A 298 -11.87 11.57 -9.57
C GLY A 298 -11.74 12.13 -8.15
N TYR A 299 -10.55 12.20 -7.58
CA TYR A 299 -10.33 12.82 -6.27
C TYR A 299 -10.07 14.33 -6.35
N ASP A 300 -10.32 14.94 -7.51
CA ASP A 300 -10.48 16.37 -7.68
C ASP A 300 -11.82 16.79 -7.03
N TYR A 301 -11.72 17.41 -5.85
CA TYR A 301 -12.84 17.81 -5.01
C TYR A 301 -13.16 19.30 -5.08
N HIS A 302 -12.40 20.10 -5.81
CA HIS A 302 -12.55 21.56 -5.81
C HIS A 302 -13.82 22.05 -6.55
N THR A 303 -14.76 21.16 -6.85
CA THR A 303 -16.03 21.45 -7.54
C THR A 303 -17.11 22.01 -6.61
N GLY A 304 -16.86 22.12 -5.30
CA GLY A 304 -17.82 22.62 -4.32
C GLY A 304 -18.87 21.60 -3.88
N GLU A 305 -18.69 20.31 -4.18
CA GLU A 305 -19.61 19.24 -3.80
C GLU A 305 -18.99 18.35 -2.71
N ARG A 306 -19.24 18.67 -1.42
CA ARG A 306 -18.71 17.90 -0.30
C ARG A 306 -19.20 16.45 -0.31
N GLY A 307 -20.50 16.24 -0.54
CA GLY A 307 -21.09 14.90 -0.59
C GLY A 307 -20.47 13.98 -1.63
N THR A 308 -20.17 14.50 -2.83
CA THR A 308 -19.47 13.74 -3.88
C THR A 308 -18.08 13.29 -3.42
N GLY A 309 -17.34 14.16 -2.73
CA GLY A 309 -16.05 13.83 -2.13
C GLY A 309 -16.15 12.75 -1.05
N GLU A 310 -17.08 12.91 -0.10
CA GLU A 310 -17.32 11.93 0.98
C GLU A 310 -17.69 10.54 0.44
N LEU A 311 -18.50 10.46 -0.63
CA LEU A 311 -18.85 9.18 -1.25
C LEU A 311 -17.65 8.52 -1.97
N ARG A 312 -16.75 9.32 -2.53
CA ARG A 312 -15.51 8.83 -3.15
C ARG A 312 -14.54 8.33 -2.08
N ASP A 313 -14.35 9.09 -1.00
CA ASP A 313 -13.56 8.66 0.16
C ASP A 313 -14.15 7.38 0.77
N LEU A 314 -15.48 7.27 0.92
CA LEU A 314 -16.13 6.05 1.41
C LEU A 314 -15.80 4.84 0.54
N LYS A 315 -15.84 5.01 -0.79
CA LYS A 315 -15.48 3.96 -1.74
C LYS A 315 -13.99 3.59 -1.64
N ALA A 316 -13.09 4.56 -1.50
CA ALA A 316 -11.67 4.29 -1.24
C ALA A 316 -11.48 3.51 0.07
N GLY A 317 -12.16 3.91 1.14
CA GLY A 317 -12.17 3.23 2.43
C GLY A 317 -12.61 1.77 2.29
N ARG A 318 -13.64 1.48 1.50
CA ARG A 318 -14.06 0.09 1.20
C ARG A 318 -12.97 -0.72 0.51
N CYS A 319 -12.29 -0.14 -0.48
CA CYS A 319 -11.16 -0.81 -1.14
C CYS A 319 -10.00 -1.06 -0.17
N MET A 320 -9.67 -0.07 0.67
CA MET A 320 -8.64 -0.18 1.71
C MET A 320 -8.97 -1.29 2.73
N GLY A 321 -10.20 -1.28 3.26
CA GLY A 321 -10.67 -2.29 4.19
C GLY A 321 -10.71 -3.69 3.59
N ALA A 322 -11.04 -3.81 2.29
CA ALA A 322 -10.99 -5.08 1.59
C ALA A 322 -9.57 -5.66 1.52
N CYS A 323 -8.55 -4.85 1.22
CA CYS A 323 -7.16 -5.31 1.23
C CYS A 323 -6.73 -5.80 2.61
N LEU A 324 -7.07 -5.04 3.67
CA LEU A 324 -6.73 -5.38 5.06
C LEU A 324 -7.44 -6.66 5.54
N GLU A 325 -8.74 -6.78 5.27
CA GLU A 325 -9.51 -7.97 5.62
C GLU A 325 -9.04 -9.20 4.84
N TYR A 326 -8.69 -9.04 3.57
CA TYR A 326 -8.17 -10.15 2.77
C TYR A 326 -6.82 -10.65 3.30
N ALA A 327 -5.91 -9.74 3.67
CA ALA A 327 -4.66 -10.10 4.34
C ALA A 327 -4.91 -10.85 5.66
N ALA A 328 -5.93 -10.46 6.42
CA ALA A 328 -6.33 -11.15 7.64
C ALA A 328 -6.87 -12.56 7.39
N ARG A 329 -7.69 -12.76 6.35
CA ARG A 329 -8.22 -14.08 5.96
C ARG A 329 -7.13 -15.03 5.47
N VAL A 330 -6.14 -14.50 4.75
CA VAL A 330 -4.94 -15.26 4.32
C VAL A 330 -3.96 -15.49 5.47
N GLY A 331 -3.96 -14.62 6.49
CA GLY A 331 -3.11 -14.74 7.68
C GLY A 331 -1.70 -14.18 7.48
N VAL A 332 -1.54 -13.17 6.61
CA VAL A 332 -0.25 -12.52 6.34
C VAL A 332 -0.29 -11.02 6.69
N PRO A 333 0.84 -10.41 7.10
CA PRO A 333 0.88 -8.97 7.31
C PRO A 333 0.67 -8.20 6.00
N LEU A 334 0.27 -6.94 6.09
CA LEU A 334 0.14 -6.03 4.95
C LEU A 334 0.55 -4.62 5.37
N MET A 335 1.41 -3.97 4.57
CA MET A 335 1.58 -2.52 4.61
C MET A 335 0.81 -1.89 3.46
N MET A 336 -0.12 -1.00 3.79
CA MET A 336 -0.95 -0.28 2.83
C MET A 336 -0.65 1.22 2.91
N TYR A 337 -0.17 1.80 1.81
CA TYR A 337 0.15 3.23 1.73
C TYR A 337 -0.93 3.99 0.94
N VAL A 338 -1.35 5.16 1.41
CA VAL A 338 -2.38 5.98 0.76
C VAL A 338 -1.85 7.38 0.56
N PHE A 339 -1.87 7.84 -0.69
CA PHE A 339 -1.40 9.16 -1.07
C PHE A 339 -2.32 9.78 -2.12
N SER A 340 -2.16 11.09 -2.32
CA SER A 340 -2.90 11.83 -3.33
C SER A 340 -2.02 12.84 -4.04
N ASP A 341 -2.31 13.03 -5.33
CA ASP A 341 -1.71 14.06 -6.17
C ASP A 341 -2.35 15.42 -5.87
N GLY A 342 -1.90 16.04 -4.78
CA GLY A 342 -2.40 17.32 -4.27
C GLY A 342 -3.25 17.18 -3.00
N SER A 343 -3.88 18.28 -2.60
CA SER A 343 -4.81 18.33 -1.47
C SER A 343 -5.77 19.51 -1.62
N VAL A 344 -6.85 19.52 -0.86
CA VAL A 344 -7.89 20.55 -0.90
C VAL A 344 -7.97 21.37 0.38
N ALA A 345 -8.57 22.54 0.27
CA ALA A 345 -9.00 23.37 1.39
C ALA A 345 -10.47 23.80 1.25
N SER A 346 -11.11 24.00 2.40
CA SER A 346 -12.45 24.54 2.51
C SER A 346 -12.42 26.05 2.76
N ASN A 347 -13.43 26.75 2.23
CA ASN A 347 -13.71 28.15 2.57
C ASN A 347 -14.71 28.29 3.73
N GLY A 348 -15.12 27.18 4.35
CA GLY A 348 -16.05 27.15 5.48
C GLY A 348 -17.53 27.14 5.10
N ARG A 349 -17.91 27.15 3.82
CA ARG A 349 -19.31 26.95 3.41
C ARG A 349 -19.73 25.53 3.74
N ILE A 350 -20.83 25.37 4.46
CA ILE A 350 -21.31 24.06 4.92
C ILE A 350 -22.20 23.40 3.87
N ASP A 351 -22.01 22.11 3.66
CA ASP A 351 -22.91 21.22 2.93
C ASP A 351 -23.74 20.39 3.93
N ASP A 352 -24.97 20.85 4.18
CA ASP A 352 -25.93 20.20 5.08
C ASP A 352 -26.70 19.03 4.43
N SER A 353 -26.33 18.63 3.20
CA SER A 353 -26.90 17.41 2.61
C SER A 353 -26.50 16.18 3.43
N VAL A 354 -27.28 15.10 3.29
CA VAL A 354 -27.01 13.83 3.98
C VAL A 354 -25.60 13.31 3.69
N ASP A 355 -25.14 13.45 2.45
CA ASP A 355 -23.81 13.04 2.02
C ASP A 355 -22.73 14.08 2.36
N GLY A 356 -23.09 15.37 2.46
CA GLY A 356 -22.20 16.45 2.89
C GLY A 356 -21.88 16.45 4.38
N ARG A 357 -22.75 15.81 5.18
CA ARG A 357 -22.57 15.55 6.62
C ARG A 357 -22.40 16.79 7.50
N GLY A 358 -22.89 17.93 7.02
CA GLY A 358 -22.75 19.21 7.71
C GLY A 358 -21.29 19.68 7.78
N LYS A 359 -20.44 19.23 6.85
CA LYS A 359 -19.02 19.59 6.79
C LYS A 359 -18.76 20.66 5.73
N GLY A 360 -17.57 21.26 5.77
CA GLY A 360 -17.17 22.32 4.83
C GLY A 360 -16.98 21.79 3.41
N GLU A 361 -17.51 22.51 2.42
CA GLU A 361 -17.27 22.30 0.99
C GLU A 361 -15.79 22.52 0.66
N TRP A 362 -15.26 21.68 -0.22
CA TRP A 362 -13.92 21.84 -0.79
C TRP A 362 -13.99 22.81 -1.96
N THR A 363 -13.20 23.88 -1.90
CA THR A 363 -13.38 25.03 -2.83
C THR A 363 -12.10 25.46 -3.54
N GLY A 364 -10.99 24.79 -3.26
CA GLY A 364 -9.74 25.01 -3.97
C GLY A 364 -8.63 24.10 -3.47
N ASP A 365 -7.61 23.96 -4.29
CA ASP A 365 -6.46 23.12 -4.00
C ASP A 365 -5.49 23.84 -3.06
N ASN A 366 -4.83 23.09 -2.20
CA ASN A 366 -3.92 23.61 -1.21
C ASN A 366 -2.83 22.61 -0.83
N SER A 367 -1.65 22.73 -1.45
CA SER A 367 -0.49 21.89 -1.12
C SER A 367 -0.11 21.90 0.37
N SER A 368 -0.45 22.96 1.12
CA SER A 368 -0.05 23.07 2.52
C SER A 368 -0.84 22.13 3.46
N THR A 369 -2.03 21.69 3.07
CA THR A 369 -2.88 20.77 3.85
C THR A 369 -2.64 19.30 3.50
N ALA A 370 -1.73 19.02 2.56
CA ALA A 370 -1.44 17.69 2.09
C ALA A 370 -0.85 16.79 3.19
N ALA A 371 -1.27 15.53 3.15
CA ALA A 371 -0.75 14.46 3.96
C ALA A 371 -0.88 13.14 3.20
N SER A 372 -0.05 12.18 3.56
CA SER A 372 -0.23 10.78 3.19
C SER A 372 -0.24 9.95 4.47
N PHE A 373 -0.75 8.73 4.41
CA PHE A 373 -0.73 7.84 5.56
C PHE A 373 -0.51 6.41 5.12
N PHE A 374 -0.11 5.56 6.06
CA PHE A 374 -0.12 4.13 5.85
C PHE A 374 -0.77 3.41 7.02
N LEU A 375 -1.39 2.28 6.72
CA LEU A 375 -1.91 1.33 7.69
C LEU A 375 -1.10 0.04 7.58
N VAL A 376 -0.87 -0.62 8.71
CA VAL A 376 -0.18 -1.88 8.81
C VAL A 376 -1.09 -2.86 9.55
N TYR A 377 -1.42 -3.96 8.88
CA TYR A 377 -2.04 -5.12 9.50
C TYR A 377 -0.96 -6.14 9.88
N ASN A 378 -1.05 -6.68 11.08
CA ASN A 378 -0.18 -7.79 11.53
C ASN A 378 -1.02 -8.92 12.16
N PRO A 379 -1.00 -10.14 11.61
CA PRO A 379 -1.77 -11.25 12.15
C PRO A 379 -1.38 -11.63 13.59
N SER A 380 -0.15 -11.30 14.01
CA SER A 380 0.36 -11.61 15.35
C SER A 380 -0.08 -10.61 16.44
N GLY A 381 -0.78 -9.54 16.08
CA GLY A 381 -1.23 -8.49 16.99
C GLY A 381 -0.88 -7.09 16.46
N ARG A 382 -1.55 -6.07 17.01
CA ARG A 382 -1.37 -4.66 16.61
C ARG A 382 0.11 -4.27 16.55
N PRO A 383 0.60 -3.70 15.44
CA PRO A 383 1.96 -3.17 15.36
C PRO A 383 2.24 -2.14 16.48
N GLY A 384 3.34 -2.34 17.20
CA GLY A 384 3.79 -1.42 18.24
C GLY A 384 4.50 -0.21 17.63
N LEU A 385 4.23 0.99 18.17
CA LEU A 385 4.95 2.20 17.79
C LEU A 385 6.43 2.08 18.15
N PHE A 386 7.27 2.71 17.34
CA PHE A 386 8.72 2.65 17.53
C PHE A 386 9.13 3.20 18.90
N THR A 387 10.02 2.48 19.56
CA THR A 387 10.54 2.84 20.90
C THR A 387 12.07 2.91 20.95
N GLY A 388 12.74 2.84 19.79
CA GLY A 388 14.19 2.78 19.68
C GLY A 388 14.93 4.13 19.83
N ASP A 389 14.22 5.23 20.07
CA ASP A 389 14.80 6.55 20.29
C ASP A 389 14.26 7.25 21.56
N SER A 390 14.59 8.53 21.74
CA SER A 390 14.13 9.32 22.89
C SER A 390 12.78 10.02 22.65
N ILE A 391 12.14 9.82 21.51
CA ILE A 391 10.86 10.44 21.18
C ILE A 391 9.75 9.57 21.80
N PRO A 392 8.78 10.18 22.50
CA PRO A 392 7.62 9.43 23.00
C PRO A 392 6.94 8.65 21.88
N ALA A 393 6.60 7.38 22.13
CA ALA A 393 6.11 6.45 21.11
C ALA A 393 4.91 7.02 20.32
N GLU A 394 3.99 7.70 20.99
CA GLU A 394 2.80 8.33 20.40
C GLU A 394 3.13 9.37 19.32
N ARG A 395 4.33 9.96 19.34
CA ARG A 395 4.78 10.91 18.31
C ARG A 395 5.31 10.22 17.05
N HIS A 396 5.59 8.91 17.10
CA HIS A 396 5.93 8.12 15.90
C HIS A 396 4.69 7.76 15.06
N GLN A 397 3.49 7.93 15.61
CA GLN A 397 2.24 7.82 14.88
C GLN A 397 2.03 8.97 13.86
N GLN A 398 2.78 10.07 14.01
CA GLN A 398 2.78 11.20 13.09
C GLN A 398 4.21 11.64 12.75
N ILE A 399 4.65 11.39 11.52
CA ILE A 399 6.00 11.74 11.08
C ILE A 399 6.01 13.17 10.51
N GLY A 400 6.41 14.13 11.36
CA GLY A 400 6.29 15.56 11.08
C GLY A 400 5.09 16.19 11.76
N TYR A 401 4.72 17.42 11.40
CA TYR A 401 3.56 18.08 11.99
C TYR A 401 3.01 19.23 11.15
N MET A 402 1.78 19.63 11.47
CA MET A 402 1.17 20.86 10.97
C MET A 402 1.29 21.99 11.99
N ARG A 403 1.32 23.23 11.52
CA ARG A 403 1.09 24.40 12.38
C ARG A 403 -0.39 24.47 12.75
N ALA A 404 -0.72 25.29 13.76
CA ALA A 404 -2.08 25.47 14.24
C ALA A 404 -3.10 25.91 13.16
N ASP A 405 -2.65 26.47 12.03
CA ASP A 405 -3.45 26.86 10.87
C ASP A 405 -3.67 25.73 9.85
N ALA A 406 -3.32 24.49 10.21
CA ALA A 406 -3.38 23.31 9.34
C ALA A 406 -2.46 23.36 8.11
N SER A 407 -1.40 24.19 8.13
CA SER A 407 -0.35 24.09 7.13
C SER A 407 0.80 23.22 7.63
N THR A 408 1.26 22.30 6.79
CA THR A 408 2.46 21.48 7.02
C THR A 408 3.65 22.36 7.40
N GLU A 409 4.33 22.01 8.50
CA GLU A 409 5.57 22.66 8.89
C GLU A 409 6.73 22.10 8.06
N THR A 410 7.20 22.91 7.11
CA THR A 410 8.16 22.48 6.09
C THR A 410 9.54 22.13 6.63
N ALA A 411 9.88 22.59 7.83
CA ALA A 411 11.12 22.22 8.52
C ALA A 411 10.98 21.02 9.46
N SER A 412 9.79 20.42 9.57
CA SER A 412 9.52 19.35 10.55
C SER A 412 10.26 18.05 10.23
N THR A 413 10.33 17.66 8.95
CA THR A 413 11.03 16.47 8.47
C THR A 413 11.58 16.69 7.06
N PRO A 414 12.53 15.87 6.59
CA PRO A 414 12.95 15.89 5.18
C PRO A 414 11.80 15.66 4.20
N ALA A 415 10.78 14.89 4.58
CA ALA A 415 9.60 14.60 3.77
C ALA A 415 8.65 15.79 3.60
N ALA A 416 8.60 16.71 4.58
CA ALA A 416 7.56 17.72 4.68
C ALA A 416 7.42 18.66 3.47
N ASN A 417 8.50 18.88 2.71
CA ASN A 417 8.52 19.75 1.54
C ASN A 417 9.26 19.12 0.34
N ASN A 418 9.38 17.79 0.30
CA ASN A 418 10.00 17.08 -0.82
C ASN A 418 9.39 15.69 -0.99
N VAL A 419 8.62 15.51 -2.07
CA VAL A 419 7.92 14.26 -2.36
C VAL A 419 8.86 13.07 -2.56
N ASN A 420 10.07 13.26 -3.09
CA ASN A 420 11.04 12.17 -3.19
C ASN A 420 11.46 11.67 -1.81
N LEU A 421 11.65 12.59 -0.85
CA LEU A 421 12.03 12.25 0.52
C LEU A 421 10.85 11.70 1.33
N LEU A 422 9.61 12.07 0.96
CA LEU A 422 8.41 11.39 1.44
C LEU A 422 8.42 9.91 1.03
N VAL A 423 8.70 9.60 -0.24
CA VAL A 423 8.81 8.21 -0.71
C VAL A 423 9.94 7.46 0.00
N GLU A 424 11.12 8.08 0.16
CA GLU A 424 12.20 7.49 0.97
C GLU A 424 11.74 7.19 2.40
N THR A 425 10.95 8.06 3.02
CA THR A 425 10.42 7.87 4.37
C THR A 425 9.45 6.68 4.44
N VAL A 426 8.60 6.51 3.42
CA VAL A 426 7.71 5.33 3.33
C VAL A 426 8.53 4.04 3.19
N ILE A 427 9.56 4.05 2.35
CA ILE A 427 10.44 2.90 2.15
C ILE A 427 11.24 2.58 3.42
N LEU A 428 11.71 3.60 4.15
CA LEU A 428 12.36 3.41 5.44
C LEU A 428 11.43 2.68 6.41
N ASN A 429 10.17 3.08 6.48
CA ASN A 429 9.17 2.44 7.33
C ASN A 429 8.87 0.99 6.89
N TYR A 430 8.85 0.72 5.58
CA TYR A 430 8.76 -0.64 5.08
C TYR A 430 9.95 -1.50 5.52
N MET A 431 11.18 -0.99 5.43
CA MET A 431 12.38 -1.70 5.92
C MET A 431 12.35 -1.88 7.45
N ALA A 432 11.85 -0.89 8.19
CA ALA A 432 11.71 -0.97 9.65
C ALA A 432 10.77 -2.09 10.10
N LEU A 433 9.65 -2.32 9.40
CA LEU A 433 8.75 -3.44 9.69
C LEU A 433 9.45 -4.81 9.60
N HIS A 434 10.56 -4.90 8.85
CA HIS A 434 11.40 -6.09 8.71
C HIS A 434 12.63 -6.10 9.64
N GLY A 435 12.87 -5.04 10.41
CA GLY A 435 14.08 -4.86 11.20
C GLY A 435 15.32 -4.50 10.38
N GLU A 436 15.13 -3.96 9.18
CA GLU A 436 16.20 -3.70 8.21
C GLU A 436 16.51 -2.19 8.03
N GLN A 437 15.88 -1.30 8.81
CA GLN A 437 16.06 0.16 8.70
C GLN A 437 17.51 0.63 8.85
N GLY A 438 18.34 -0.12 9.59
CA GLY A 438 19.77 0.16 9.73
C GLY A 438 20.53 0.10 8.40
N GLU A 439 20.02 -0.66 7.43
CA GLU A 439 20.62 -0.91 6.12
C GLU A 439 20.14 0.06 5.04
N PHE A 440 19.21 0.95 5.39
CA PHE A 440 18.63 1.91 4.44
C PHE A 440 19.70 2.69 3.68
N ALA A 441 20.75 3.15 4.35
CA ALA A 441 21.84 3.92 3.73
C ALA A 441 22.72 3.10 2.78
N ASN A 442 22.78 1.77 2.97
CA ASN A 442 23.52 0.86 2.10
C ASN A 442 22.71 0.52 0.84
N VAL A 443 21.39 0.37 0.99
CA VAL A 443 20.47 0.03 -0.11
C VAL A 443 20.15 1.27 -0.98
N PHE A 444 19.88 2.40 -0.34
CA PHE A 444 19.54 3.67 -0.97
C PHE A 444 20.72 4.64 -0.85
N MET A 445 21.78 4.38 -1.62
CA MET A 445 22.94 5.27 -1.67
C MET A 445 22.53 6.69 -2.07
N ASN A 446 23.07 7.69 -1.38
CA ASN A 446 22.75 9.12 -1.56
C ASN A 446 21.31 9.52 -1.21
N HIS A 447 20.63 8.76 -0.35
CA HIS A 447 19.33 9.16 0.20
C HIS A 447 19.40 10.50 0.96
N GLY A 448 18.26 11.19 1.09
CA GLY A 448 18.13 12.50 1.73
C GLY A 448 17.68 12.49 3.20
N LEU A 449 17.39 11.32 3.78
CA LEU A 449 16.88 11.19 5.16
C LEU A 449 17.90 11.47 6.31
N GLY A 450 19.10 11.96 5.99
CA GLY A 450 20.12 12.32 6.99
C GLY A 450 20.74 11.13 7.75
N ASN A 451 21.19 11.35 8.99
CA ASN A 451 21.93 10.35 9.77
C ASN A 451 21.01 9.29 10.40
N SER A 452 21.58 8.31 11.11
CA SER A 452 20.80 7.23 11.75
C SER A 452 19.79 7.75 12.76
N ALA A 453 20.17 8.70 13.62
CA ALA A 453 19.26 9.27 14.62
C ALA A 453 18.06 9.99 13.97
N LEU A 454 18.28 10.69 12.85
CA LEU A 454 17.17 11.30 12.10
C LEU A 454 16.26 10.20 11.51
N ARG A 455 16.82 9.12 10.95
CA ARG A 455 16.00 8.01 10.44
C ARG A 455 15.20 7.31 11.55
N ASP A 456 15.78 7.13 12.73
CA ASP A 456 15.06 6.58 13.89
C ASP A 456 13.85 7.46 14.23
N SER A 457 14.00 8.79 14.20
CA SER A 457 12.87 9.73 14.41
C SER A 457 11.81 9.75 13.30
N LEU A 458 12.08 9.10 12.16
CA LEU A 458 11.16 8.96 11.01
C LEU A 458 10.54 7.55 10.94
N THR A 459 10.80 6.69 11.92
CA THR A 459 10.34 5.29 11.96
C THR A 459 9.10 5.17 12.82
N ALA A 460 7.97 4.79 12.24
CA ALA A 460 6.69 4.72 12.92
C ALA A 460 6.56 3.52 13.86
N PHE A 461 7.07 2.36 13.45
CA PHE A 461 6.80 1.07 14.10
C PHE A 461 8.07 0.29 14.43
N ASP A 462 7.99 -0.46 15.53
CA ASP A 462 8.93 -1.54 15.79
C ASP A 462 8.73 -2.68 14.75
N PRO A 463 9.76 -3.52 14.50
CA PRO A 463 9.66 -4.61 13.54
C PRO A 463 8.53 -5.59 13.87
N ILE A 464 7.81 -6.04 12.85
CA ILE A 464 6.77 -7.08 12.98
C ILE A 464 7.19 -8.43 12.38
N VAL A 465 8.26 -8.44 11.59
CA VAL A 465 8.92 -9.66 11.09
C VAL A 465 10.45 -9.51 11.20
N SER A 466 11.19 -10.62 11.07
CA SER A 466 12.65 -10.63 11.06
C SER A 466 13.18 -10.90 9.65
N GLY A 467 13.27 -9.85 8.84
CA GLY A 467 13.70 -9.93 7.44
C GLY A 467 12.62 -10.45 6.49
N THR A 468 11.97 -11.58 6.79
CA THR A 468 10.89 -12.18 5.98
C THR A 468 9.74 -12.65 6.87
N ILE A 469 8.56 -12.82 6.28
CA ILE A 469 7.40 -13.49 6.89
C ILE A 469 7.79 -14.96 7.11
N SER A 470 7.46 -15.48 8.30
CA SER A 470 7.76 -16.84 8.74
C SER A 470 6.61 -17.81 8.52
#